data_AF-A0A1V4BYG9-F1
#
_entry.id   AF-A0A1V4BYG9-F1
#
_cell.length_a   1.000
_cell.length_b   1.000
_cell.length_c   1.000
_cell.angle_alpha   90.00
_cell.angle_beta   90.00
_cell.angle_gamma   90.00
#
_symmetry.space_group_name_H-M   'P 1'
#
loop_
_entity.id
_entity.type
_entity.pdbx_description
1 polymer ?
#
loop_
_entity_poly.entity_id
_entity_poly.type
_entity_poly.pdbx_seq_one_letter_code
_entity_poly.pdbx_strand_id
1 'polypeptide(L)'
;MTSFLTKKDLETRFKLADTTVYRTLKACGLSTSRRTYTEEEIQTRFIPARRLFDAGHTAIQVQEYFRLKPIPYDYQERTRQSIQHKP
;
A
#
# COMPACT_ATOMS: atom_id res chain seq x y z
N MET A 1 16.26 11.13 -0.16
CA MET A 1 16.55 9.69 -0.33
C MET A 1 15.24 8.95 -0.22
N THR A 2 14.78 8.28 -1.28
CA THR A 2 13.56 7.49 -1.24
C THR A 2 13.87 6.13 -0.60
N SER A 3 13.57 6.00 0.68
CA SER A 3 13.68 4.74 1.40
C SER A 3 12.56 3.79 0.96
N PHE A 4 12.93 2.61 0.49
CA PHE A 4 12.00 1.55 0.13
C PHE A 4 11.75 0.65 1.34
N LEU A 5 10.48 0.43 1.67
CA LEU A 5 10.01 -0.38 2.79
C LEU A 5 9.34 -1.65 2.25
N THR A 6 9.67 -2.81 2.82
CA THR A 6 8.99 -4.06 2.53
C THR A 6 7.78 -4.26 3.45
N LYS A 7 6.93 -5.25 3.17
CA LYS A 7 5.83 -5.63 4.09
C LYS A 7 6.36 -5.98 5.49
N LYS A 8 7.48 -6.69 5.55
CA LYS A 8 8.13 -7.08 6.81
C LYS A 8 8.62 -5.86 7.60
N ASP A 9 9.10 -4.83 6.90
CA ASP A 9 9.46 -3.56 7.54
C ASP A 9 8.21 -2.88 8.11
N LEU A 10 7.08 -2.91 7.40
CA LEU A 10 5.81 -2.36 7.90
C LEU A 10 5.29 -3.15 9.12
N GLU A 11 5.35 -4.48 9.08
CA GLU A 11 4.99 -5.34 10.21
C GLU A 11 5.81 -4.99 11.45
N THR A 12 7.13 -4.86 11.28
CA THR A 12 8.05 -4.55 12.39
C THR A 12 7.87 -3.12 12.89
N ARG A 13 7.77 -2.15 11.98
CA ARG A 13 7.70 -0.71 12.29
C ARG A 13 6.39 -0.34 12.97
N PHE A 14 5.28 -0.93 12.51
CA PHE A 14 3.94 -0.65 13.05
C PHE A 14 3.48 -1.69 14.08
N LYS A 15 4.29 -2.73 14.34
CA LYS A 15 3.95 -3.88 15.20
C LYS A 15 2.61 -4.51 14.83
N LEU A 16 2.40 -4.69 13.53
CA LEU A 16 1.17 -5.25 12.96
C LEU A 16 1.43 -6.66 12.42
N ALA A 17 0.41 -7.52 12.48
CA ALA A 17 0.45 -8.80 11.79
C ALA A 17 0.42 -8.59 10.27
N ASP A 18 1.07 -9.48 9.51
CA ASP A 18 1.06 -9.48 8.03
C ASP A 18 -0.35 -9.35 7.45
N THR A 19 -1.32 -10.09 8.02
CA THR A 19 -2.72 -10.03 7.57
C THR A 19 -3.35 -8.64 7.74
N THR A 20 -2.95 -7.89 8.77
CA THR A 20 -3.42 -6.53 9.00
C THR A 20 -2.72 -5.55 8.07
N VAL A 21 -1.41 -5.69 7.88
CA VAL A 21 -0.65 -4.91 6.89
C VAL A 21 -1.24 -5.10 5.50
N TYR A 22 -1.51 -6.35 5.09
CA TYR A 22 -2.15 -6.68 3.82
C TYR A 22 -3.52 -6.01 3.67
N ARG A 23 -4.38 -6.10 4.70
CA ARG A 23 -5.71 -5.46 4.69
C ARG A 23 -5.61 -3.95 4.57
N THR A 24 -4.69 -3.31 5.31
CA THR A 24 -4.48 -1.86 5.27
C THR A 24 -3.95 -1.41 3.91
N LEU A 25 -2.97 -2.13 3.34
CA LEU A 25 -2.45 -1.85 1.99
C LEU A 25 -3.55 -1.93 0.93
N LYS A 26 -4.38 -2.99 1.00
CA LYS A 26 -5.51 -3.16 0.08
C LYS A 26 -6.54 -2.04 0.23
N ALA A 27 -6.86 -1.66 1.47
CA ALA A 27 -7.83 -0.62 1.76
C ALA A 27 -7.33 0.78 1.34
N CYS A 28 -6.03 1.06 1.44
CA CYS A 28 -5.48 2.34 0.99
C CYS A 28 -5.17 2.39 -0.52
N GLY A 29 -5.60 1.37 -1.28
CA GLY A 29 -5.41 1.29 -2.72
C GLY A 29 -3.95 1.06 -3.15
N LEU A 30 -3.08 0.56 -2.27
CA LEU A 30 -1.74 0.13 -2.63
C LEU A 30 -1.76 -1.32 -3.14
N SER A 31 -0.99 -1.59 -4.18
CA SER A 31 -0.91 -2.93 -4.74
C SER A 31 -0.15 -3.87 -3.80
N THR A 32 -0.84 -4.88 -3.28
CA THR A 32 -0.26 -5.90 -2.40
C THR A 32 0.69 -6.86 -3.12
N SER A 33 0.71 -6.83 -4.46
CA SER A 33 1.67 -7.58 -5.29
C SER A 33 3.06 -6.96 -5.30
N ARG A 34 3.21 -5.73 -4.81
CA ARG A 34 4.51 -5.06 -4.74
C ARG A 34 5.33 -5.60 -3.56
N ARG A 35 6.63 -5.81 -3.83
CA ARG A 35 7.61 -6.22 -2.82
C ARG A 35 8.06 -5.04 -1.94
N THR A 36 8.05 -3.82 -2.49
CA THR A 36 8.49 -2.60 -1.82
C THR A 36 7.55 -1.43 -2.06
N TYR A 37 7.47 -0.55 -1.06
CA TYR A 37 6.67 0.68 -1.01
C TYR A 37 7.59 1.83 -0.65
N THR A 38 7.34 3.03 -1.17
CA THR A 38 8.13 4.21 -0.76
C THR A 38 7.63 4.72 0.59
N GLU A 39 8.52 5.35 1.35
CA GLU A 39 8.12 5.98 2.61
C GLU A 39 7.03 7.04 2.43
N GLU A 40 7.02 7.75 1.30
CA GLU A 40 5.97 8.70 0.92
C GLU A 40 4.60 8.02 0.77
N GLU A 41 4.53 6.85 0.13
CA GLU A 41 3.29 6.06 0.02
C GLU A 41 2.78 5.63 1.38
N ILE A 42 3.69 5.24 2.27
CA ILE A 42 3.34 4.84 3.63
C ILE A 42 2.82 6.03 4.43
N GLN A 43 3.48 7.19 4.35
CA GLN A 43 3.06 8.38 5.06
C GLN A 43 1.73 8.95 4.55
N THR A 44 1.54 8.98 3.23
CA THR A 44 0.35 9.58 2.60
C THR A 44 -0.86 8.64 2.54
N ARG A 45 -0.65 7.31 2.55
CA ARG A 45 -1.74 6.33 2.44
C ARG A 45 -1.85 5.40 3.64
N PHE A 46 -0.78 4.70 4.00
CA PHE A 46 -0.84 3.66 5.02
C PHE A 46 -1.14 4.21 6.42
N ILE A 47 -0.48 5.29 6.83
CA ILE A 47 -0.72 5.95 8.11
C ILE A 47 -2.16 6.49 8.22
N PRO A 48 -2.67 7.30 7.27
CA PRO A 48 -4.06 7.76 7.35
C PRO A 48 -5.07 6.63 7.27
N ALA A 49 -4.81 5.57 6.49
CA ALA A 49 -5.67 4.37 6.50
C ALA A 49 -5.74 3.74 7.89
N ARG A 50 -4.60 3.64 8.59
CA ARG A 50 -4.56 3.12 9.95
C ARG A 50 -5.34 3.99 10.93
N ARG A 51 -5.22 5.31 10.84
CA ARG A 51 -6.04 6.25 11.64
C ARG A 51 -7.53 6.06 11.42
N LEU A 52 -7.96 5.80 10.18
CA LEU A 52 -9.36 5.51 9.89
C LEU A 52 -9.80 4.17 10.50
N PHE A 53 -8.97 3.14 10.43
CA PHE A 53 -9.25 1.87 11.12
C PHE A 53 -9.33 2.03 12.64
N ASP A 54 -8.44 2.81 13.24
CA ASP A 54 -8.45 3.08 14.69
C ASP A 54 -9.66 3.94 15.09
N ALA A 55 -10.18 4.77 14.18
CA ALA A 55 -11.45 5.50 14.35
C ALA A 55 -12.71 4.61 14.17
N GLY A 56 -12.54 3.31 13.91
CA GLY A 56 -13.66 2.36 13.77
C GLY A 56 -14.23 2.26 12.35
N HIS A 57 -13.59 2.87 11.34
CA HIS A 57 -14.04 2.73 9.96
C HIS A 57 -13.77 1.34 9.41
N THR A 58 -14.70 0.86 8.57
CA THR A 58 -14.54 -0.42 7.90
C THR A 58 -13.59 -0.32 6.72
N ALA A 59 -13.01 -1.44 6.30
CA ALA A 59 -12.10 -1.47 5.14
C ALA A 59 -12.74 -0.89 3.86
N ILE A 60 -14.06 -1.05 3.69
CA ILE A 60 -14.81 -0.49 2.55
C ILE A 60 -14.84 1.04 2.63
N GLN A 61 -15.11 1.62 3.81
CA GLN A 61 -15.12 3.07 4.00
C GLN A 61 -13.73 3.67 3.80
N VAL A 62 -12.69 2.99 4.29
CA VAL A 62 -11.30 3.39 4.06
C VAL A 62 -10.99 3.34 2.56
N GLN A 63 -11.38 2.27 1.88
CA GLN A 63 -11.19 2.14 0.43
C GLN A 63 -11.88 3.25 -0.35
N GLU A 64 -13.11 3.60 0.01
CA GLU A 64 -13.85 4.67 -0.63
C GLU A 64 -13.19 6.04 -0.39
N TYR A 65 -12.69 6.29 0.82
CA TYR A 65 -11.93 7.50 1.14
C TYR A 65 -10.71 7.68 0.23
N PHE A 66 -9.96 6.60 -0.02
CA PHE A 66 -8.80 6.65 -0.92
C PHE A 66 -9.17 6.62 -2.40
N ARG A 67 -10.35 6.10 -2.76
CA ARG A 67 -10.86 6.12 -4.14
C ARG A 67 -11.26 7.54 -4.57
N LEU A 68 -11.85 8.32 -3.67
CA LEU A 68 -12.34 9.68 -3.93
C LEU A 68 -11.25 10.76 -3.89
N LYS A 69 -10.07 10.45 -3.33
CA LYS A 69 -8.88 11.32 -3.40
C LYS A 69 -7.91 10.80 -4.47
N PRO A 70 -8.07 11.18 -5.75
CA PRO A 70 -7.05 10.92 -6.75
C PRO A 70 -5.80 11.70 -6.37
N ILE A 71 -4.80 10.99 -5.85
CA ILE A 71 -3.44 11.51 -5.74
C ILE A 71 -2.80 11.27 -7.11
N PRO A 72 -2.08 12.24 -7.71
CA PRO A 72 -1.32 11.99 -8.93
C PRO A 72 -0.29 10.91 -8.62
N TYR A 73 -0.62 9.69 -8.99
CA TYR A 73 0.30 8.57 -8.98
C TYR A 73 1.01 8.66 -10.32
N ASP A 74 2.25 9.14 -10.31
CA ASP A 74 3.09 9.16 -11.50
C ASP A 74 3.36 7.70 -11.91
N TYR A 75 2.47 7.19 -12.76
CA TYR A 75 2.55 5.88 -13.38
C TYR A 75 3.70 5.94 -14.38
N GLN A 76 4.93 5.91 -13.90
CA GLN A 76 6.02 5.45 -14.75
C GLN A 76 5.75 3.96 -14.98
N GLU A 77 5.18 3.65 -16.15
CA GLU A 77 5.02 2.30 -16.68
C GLU A 77 6.35 1.56 -16.60
N ARG A 78 6.59 0.86 -15.48
CA ARG A 78 7.50 -0.29 -15.51
C ARG A 78 6.75 -1.37 -16.27
N THR A 79 6.98 -1.36 -17.57
CA THR A 79 6.67 -2.44 -18.48
C THR A 79 6.84 -3.77 -17.74
N ARG A 80 5.73 -4.50 -17.62
CA ARG A 80 5.80 -5.92 -17.32
C ARG A 80 6.59 -6.53 -18.47
N GLN A 81 7.90 -6.73 -18.29
CA GLN A 81 8.63 -7.65 -19.14
C GLN A 81 8.05 -9.03 -18.85
N SER A 82 7.09 -9.39 -19.68
CA SER A 82 6.66 -10.76 -19.91
C SER A 82 7.91 -11.56 -20.19
N ILE A 83 8.36 -12.36 -19.23
CA ILE A 83 9.41 -13.36 -19.46
C ILE A 83 8.78 -14.34 -20.45
N GLN A 84 9.15 -14.22 -21.73
CA GLN A 84 8.77 -15.19 -22.75
C GLN A 84 9.38 -16.54 -22.33
N HIS A 85 8.52 -17.49 -22.00
CA HIS A 85 8.91 -18.89 -21.97
C HIS A 85 8.88 -19.38 -23.42
N LYS A 86 10.04 -19.72 -23.98
CA LYS A 86 10.17 -20.32 -25.31
C LYS A 86 10.39 -21.84 -25.12
N PRO A 87 9.63 -22.71 -25.79
CA PRO A 87 10.01 -24.12 -25.93
C PRO A 87 11.22 -24.28 -26.87
#